data_AF-A0A6N4TBY4-F1
#
_entry.id   AF-A0A6N4TBY4-F1
#
_cell.length_a   1.000
_cell.length_b   1.000
_cell.length_c   1.000
_cell.angle_alpha   90.00
_cell.angle_beta   90.00
_cell.angle_gamma   90.00
#
_symmetry.space_group_name_H-M   'P 1'
#
loop_
_entity.id
_entity.type
_entity.pdbx_description
1 polymer ?
#
loop_
_entity_poly.entity_id
_entity_poly.type
_entity_poly.pdbx_seq_one_letter_code
_entity_poly.pdbx_strand_id
1 'polypeptide(L)'
;MKLISKQFAACTALLAACFVTPVMAQDIPNASSPGIAAKLMVRGTLEGVQVTDLRSQRKNDVMVVQAEMVNLTNRDVRVYYRFRWTDAAGMQVGDGEVWKPLMILGQQSQFVKGTAYGPQATDFRIELSAEPR
;
A
#
# COMPACT_ATOMS: atom_id res chain seq x y z
N MET A 1 -44.86 -67.37 -11.15
CA MET A 1 -43.69 -67.99 -10.49
C MET A 1 -42.44 -67.26 -10.98
N LYS A 2 -41.55 -66.88 -10.05
CA LYS A 2 -40.29 -66.10 -10.18
C LYS A 2 -40.42 -64.59 -9.89
N LEU A 3 -40.15 -64.26 -8.62
CA LEU A 3 -39.77 -62.95 -8.08
C LEU A 3 -38.46 -62.48 -8.73
N ILE A 4 -38.36 -61.18 -9.06
CA ILE A 4 -37.07 -60.49 -9.18
C ILE A 4 -37.18 -59.14 -8.47
N SER A 5 -36.53 -59.08 -7.31
CA SER A 5 -36.16 -57.90 -6.52
C SER A 5 -35.11 -57.08 -7.28
N LYS A 6 -35.16 -55.74 -7.19
CA LYS A 6 -33.97 -54.86 -7.28
C LYS A 6 -34.24 -53.42 -6.82
N GLN A 7 -33.80 -53.16 -5.59
CA GLN A 7 -32.99 -52.04 -5.11
C GLN A 7 -33.51 -50.59 -5.24
N PHE A 8 -33.79 -50.05 -4.04
CA PHE A 8 -33.83 -48.64 -3.68
C PHE A 8 -32.61 -47.87 -4.21
N ALA A 9 -32.85 -46.77 -4.92
CA ALA A 9 -31.86 -45.72 -5.16
C ALA A 9 -32.36 -44.44 -4.47
N ALA A 10 -31.88 -44.22 -3.24
CA ALA A 10 -32.07 -42.94 -2.54
C ALA A 10 -31.05 -41.94 -3.09
N CYS A 11 -31.54 -40.92 -3.79
CA CYS A 11 -30.75 -39.83 -4.34
C CYS A 11 -30.55 -38.77 -3.26
N THR A 12 -29.43 -38.82 -2.53
CA THR A 12 -29.09 -37.82 -1.51
C THR A 12 -28.48 -36.59 -2.21
N ALA A 13 -29.25 -35.50 -2.30
CA ALA A 13 -28.75 -34.22 -2.79
C ALA A 13 -27.86 -33.57 -1.72
N LEU A 14 -26.55 -33.47 -1.97
CA LEU A 14 -25.65 -32.62 -1.19
C LEU A 14 -25.91 -31.15 -1.56
N LEU A 15 -26.55 -30.39 -0.68
CA LEU A 15 -26.51 -28.92 -0.74
C LEU A 15 -25.13 -28.44 -0.28
N ALA A 16 -24.32 -27.95 -1.22
CA ALA A 16 -23.12 -27.20 -0.91
C ALA A 16 -23.52 -25.78 -0.46
N ALA A 17 -23.48 -25.52 0.85
CA ALA A 17 -23.65 -24.18 1.39
C ALA A 17 -22.35 -23.38 1.18
N CYS A 18 -22.35 -22.42 0.25
CA CYS A 18 -21.29 -21.43 0.12
C CYS A 18 -21.32 -20.49 1.33
N PHE A 19 -20.52 -20.78 2.35
CA PHE A 19 -20.28 -19.85 3.45
C PHE A 19 -19.49 -18.64 2.92
N VAL A 20 -20.18 -17.55 2.62
CA VAL A 20 -19.57 -16.23 2.45
C VAL A 20 -19.17 -15.71 3.82
N THR A 21 -17.90 -15.90 4.19
CA THR A 21 -17.33 -15.24 5.37
C THR A 21 -17.17 -13.75 5.07
N PRO A 22 -17.64 -12.84 5.94
CA PRO A 22 -17.38 -11.42 5.76
C PRO A 22 -15.87 -11.17 5.91
N VAL A 23 -15.25 -10.59 4.87
CA VAL A 23 -13.89 -10.08 4.95
C VAL A 23 -13.92 -8.86 5.89
N MET A 24 -13.23 -8.96 7.02
CA MET A 24 -13.05 -7.82 7.93
C MET A 24 -12.05 -6.85 7.29
N ALA A 25 -12.29 -5.54 7.43
CA ALA A 25 -11.33 -4.52 7.03
C ALA A 25 -10.04 -4.72 7.83
N GLN A 26 -8.94 -5.00 7.14
CA GLN A 26 -7.64 -5.14 7.76
C GLN A 26 -7.13 -3.74 8.06
N ASP A 27 -6.74 -3.45 9.30
CA ASP A 27 -6.00 -2.23 9.61
C ASP A 27 -4.68 -2.25 8.83
N ILE A 28 -4.50 -1.28 7.93
CA ILE A 28 -3.30 -1.15 7.12
C ILE A 28 -2.45 -0.05 7.74
N PRO A 29 -1.32 -0.38 8.37
CA PRO A 29 -0.50 0.63 9.04
C PRO A 29 -0.09 1.72 8.06
N ASN A 30 -0.39 2.97 8.42
CA ASN A 30 0.08 4.18 7.74
C ASN A 30 -0.29 4.33 6.25
N ALA A 31 -1.25 3.55 5.74
CA ALA A 31 -1.74 3.66 4.36
C ALA A 31 -3.26 3.48 4.28
N SER A 32 -3.92 4.13 3.32
CA SER A 32 -5.38 4.01 3.11
C SER A 32 -5.78 2.76 2.29
N SER A 33 -4.83 2.07 1.67
CA SER A 33 -5.08 0.84 0.90
C SER A 33 -3.89 -0.11 0.88
N PRO A 34 -4.09 -1.41 0.58
CA PRO A 34 -2.98 -2.37 0.47
C PRO A 34 -1.99 -2.01 -0.64
N GLY A 35 -2.48 -1.44 -1.74
CA GLY A 35 -1.65 -1.00 -2.87
C GLY A 35 -0.71 0.14 -2.50
N ILE A 36 -1.18 1.08 -1.68
CA ILE A 36 -0.33 2.15 -1.13
C ILE A 36 0.67 1.56 -0.14
N ALA A 37 0.22 0.73 0.80
CA ALA A 37 1.09 0.10 1.80
C ALA A 37 2.24 -0.68 1.16
N ALA A 38 1.97 -1.39 0.07
CA ALA A 38 2.97 -2.12 -0.70
C ALA A 38 4.07 -1.22 -1.27
N LYS A 39 3.88 0.10 -1.35
CA LYS A 39 4.87 1.09 -1.82
C LYS A 39 5.59 1.82 -0.69
N LEU A 40 5.23 1.58 0.58
CA LEU A 40 5.84 2.24 1.72
C LEU A 40 6.93 1.38 2.36
N MET A 41 7.97 2.03 2.87
CA MET A 41 8.99 1.45 3.75
C MET A 41 9.08 2.30 5.00
N VAL A 42 8.29 1.96 6.01
CA VAL A 42 8.19 2.70 7.26
C VAL A 42 9.26 2.22 8.26
N ARG A 43 10.02 3.16 8.82
CA ARG A 43 10.96 2.92 9.92
C ARG A 43 10.34 3.46 11.20
N GLY A 44 9.98 2.57 12.12
CA GLY A 44 9.29 2.92 13.36
C GLY A 44 7.81 3.21 13.14
N THR A 45 7.27 4.18 13.89
CA THR A 45 5.89 4.69 13.78
C THR A 45 5.87 6.01 13.03
N LEU A 46 4.77 6.35 12.37
CA LEU A 46 4.57 7.68 11.77
C LEU A 46 3.68 8.61 12.60
N GLU A 47 3.52 8.33 13.89
CA GLU A 47 2.80 9.21 14.84
C GLU A 47 1.40 9.64 14.35
N GLY A 48 0.66 8.71 13.76
CA GLY A 48 -0.69 8.97 13.22
C GLY A 48 -0.73 9.61 11.84
N VAL A 49 0.41 9.75 11.16
CA VAL A 49 0.45 10.11 9.74
C VAL A 49 0.14 8.88 8.88
N GLN A 50 -0.73 9.08 7.89
CA GLN A 50 -1.15 8.09 6.90
C GLN A 50 -0.91 8.61 5.48
N VAL A 51 -0.49 7.74 4.56
CA VAL A 51 -0.50 8.03 3.12
C VAL A 51 -1.87 7.68 2.56
N THR A 52 -2.62 8.69 2.11
CA THR A 52 -4.03 8.54 1.71
C THR A 52 -4.23 8.45 0.20
N ASP A 53 -3.34 9.07 -0.57
CA ASP A 53 -3.31 9.01 -2.03
C ASP A 53 -1.89 8.76 -2.54
N LEU A 54 -1.79 8.02 -3.64
CA LEU A 54 -0.53 7.73 -4.31
C LEU A 54 -0.75 7.55 -5.81
N ARG A 55 -0.05 8.34 -6.60
CA ARG A 55 -0.10 8.28 -8.06
C ARG A 55 1.28 8.41 -8.67
N SER A 56 1.47 7.75 -9.80
CA SER A 56 2.69 7.85 -10.60
C SER A 56 2.37 8.01 -12.08
N GLN A 57 3.23 8.70 -12.80
CA GLN A 57 3.14 8.87 -14.25
C GLN A 57 4.53 8.90 -14.87
N ARG A 58 4.59 8.66 -16.19
CA ARG A 58 5.78 8.96 -16.99
C ARG A 58 5.63 10.36 -17.58
N LYS A 59 6.67 11.20 -17.44
CA LYS A 59 6.76 12.52 -18.07
C LYS A 59 8.15 12.68 -18.66
N ASN A 60 8.25 12.91 -19.96
CA ASN A 60 9.54 12.99 -20.67
C ASN A 60 10.45 11.79 -20.35
N ASP A 61 9.87 10.59 -20.44
CA ASP A 61 10.51 9.29 -20.16
C ASP A 61 10.98 9.03 -18.73
N VAL A 62 10.86 10.00 -17.81
CA VAL A 62 11.15 9.78 -16.39
C VAL A 62 9.89 9.51 -15.58
N MET A 63 10.03 8.71 -14.52
CA MET A 63 8.95 8.46 -13.56
C MET A 63 8.77 9.67 -12.63
N VAL A 64 7.52 10.07 -12.42
CA VAL A 64 7.12 11.11 -11.48
C VAL A 64 6.09 10.53 -10.54
N VAL A 65 6.29 10.69 -9.23
CA VAL A 65 5.40 10.19 -8.18
C VAL A 65 4.88 11.37 -7.37
N GLN A 66 3.61 11.31 -7.01
CA GLN A 66 2.99 12.20 -6.03
C GLN A 66 2.26 11.37 -4.99
N ALA A 67 2.44 11.70 -3.71
CA ALA A 67 1.73 11.09 -2.61
C ALA A 67 1.12 12.17 -1.72
N GLU A 68 -0.02 11.87 -1.11
CA GLU A 68 -0.66 12.71 -0.10
C GLU A 68 -0.45 12.07 1.28
N MET A 69 0.07 12.86 2.22
CA MET A 69 0.26 12.48 3.62
C MET A 69 -0.67 13.29 4.50
N VAL A 70 -1.48 12.60 5.31
CA VAL A 70 -2.45 13.21 6.23
C VAL A 70 -2.06 12.90 7.66
N ASN A 71 -1.98 13.92 8.50
CA ASN A 71 -1.84 13.76 9.93
C ASN A 71 -3.22 13.58 10.57
N LEU A 72 -3.51 12.38 11.09
CA LEU A 72 -4.81 12.07 11.70
C LEU A 72 -4.91 12.53 13.17
N THR A 73 -3.85 13.16 13.70
CA THR A 73 -3.79 13.63 15.08
C THR A 73 -3.95 15.15 15.15
N ASN A 74 -4.14 15.68 16.37
CA ASN A 74 -4.18 17.12 16.63
C ASN A 74 -2.80 17.74 16.92
N ARG A 75 -1.72 16.95 16.90
CA ARG A 75 -0.35 17.43 17.19
C ARG A 75 0.46 17.51 15.91
N ASP A 76 1.40 18.44 15.85
CA ASP A 76 2.30 18.57 14.71
C ASP A 76 3.33 17.44 14.67
N VAL A 77 3.45 16.77 13.53
CA VAL A 77 4.37 15.65 13.33
C VAL A 77 5.46 16.05 12.34
N ARG A 78 6.72 15.76 12.68
CA ARG A 78 7.83 15.84 11.74
C ARG A 78 8.09 14.47 11.13
N VAL A 79 7.78 14.34 9.86
CA VAL A 79 8.10 13.17 9.03
C VAL A 79 9.39 13.45 8.28
N TYR A 80 10.19 12.42 8.08
CA TYR A 80 11.28 12.41 7.11
C TYR A 80 10.91 11.43 6.02
N TYR A 81 11.12 11.83 4.77
CA TYR A 81 10.80 10.99 3.62
C TYR A 81 11.87 11.05 2.54
N ARG A 82 11.94 10.00 1.73
CA ARG A 82 12.70 9.97 0.47
C ARG A 82 12.13 8.93 -0.49
N PHE A 83 12.33 9.13 -1.79
CA PHE A 83 12.00 8.12 -2.79
C PHE A 83 13.21 7.23 -3.05
N ARG A 84 12.98 5.91 -3.05
CA ARG A 84 13.92 4.92 -3.58
C ARG A 84 13.39 4.49 -4.94
N TRP A 85 14.14 4.78 -5.98
CA TRP A 85 13.83 4.39 -7.36
C TRP A 85 14.40 3.01 -7.66
N THR A 86 13.64 2.16 -8.35
CA THR A 86 14.11 0.81 -8.72
C THR A 86 13.88 0.52 -10.20
N ASP A 87 14.74 -0.32 -10.77
CA ASP A 87 14.57 -0.85 -12.12
C ASP A 87 13.63 -2.07 -12.16
N ALA A 88 13.50 -2.70 -13.33
CA ALA A 88 12.57 -3.80 -13.55
C ALA A 88 12.97 -5.09 -12.80
N ALA A 89 14.24 -5.20 -12.40
CA ALA A 89 14.75 -6.28 -11.57
C ALA A 89 14.63 -5.97 -10.06
N GLY A 90 14.14 -4.78 -9.70
CA GLY A 90 14.03 -4.32 -8.31
C GLY A 90 15.35 -3.76 -7.76
N MET A 91 16.37 -3.54 -8.59
CA MET A 91 17.64 -2.96 -8.17
C MET A 91 17.50 -1.45 -8.02
N GLN A 92 18.21 -0.87 -7.06
CA GLN A 92 18.18 0.58 -6.86
C GLN A 92 18.78 1.32 -8.05
N VAL A 93 18.09 2.38 -8.46
CA VAL A 93 18.54 3.31 -9.50
C VAL A 93 19.12 4.57 -8.87
N GLY A 94 20.36 4.90 -9.25
CA GLY A 94 21.09 6.06 -8.73
C GLY A 94 21.56 5.88 -7.28
N ASP A 95 22.18 6.92 -6.74
CA ASP A 95 22.83 6.88 -5.42
C ASP A 95 21.83 6.98 -4.24
N GLY A 96 20.55 7.14 -4.55
CA GLY A 96 19.47 7.30 -3.58
C GLY A 96 19.25 8.76 -3.17
N GLU A 97 18.00 9.10 -2.84
CA GLU A 97 17.66 10.44 -2.38
C GLU A 97 18.11 10.68 -0.92
N VAL A 98 18.45 11.94 -0.62
CA VAL A 98 18.62 12.40 0.77
C VAL A 98 17.26 12.47 1.48
N TRP A 99 17.27 12.23 2.80
CA TRP A 99 16.08 12.39 3.63
C TRP A 99 15.63 13.86 3.64
N LYS A 100 14.35 14.07 3.33
CA LYS A 100 13.72 15.39 3.33
C LYS A 100 12.80 15.51 4.55
N PRO A 101 13.00 16.51 5.43
CA PRO A 101 12.07 16.77 6.51
C PRO A 101 10.77 17.39 5.97
N LEU A 102 9.65 17.02 6.58
CA LEU A 102 8.32 17.55 6.31
C LEU A 102 7.58 17.73 7.64
N MET A 103 7.19 18.97 7.94
CA MET A 103 6.32 19.25 9.08
C MET A 103 4.87 19.17 8.64
N ILE A 104 4.07 18.24 9.18
CA ILE A 104 2.63 18.16 8.93
C ILE A 104 1.90 18.58 10.19
N LEU A 105 1.20 19.72 10.13
CA LEU A 105 0.44 20.24 11.27
C LEU A 105 -0.70 19.28 11.64
N GLY A 106 -1.24 19.41 12.85
CA GLY A 106 -2.40 18.63 13.28
C GLY A 106 -3.56 18.71 12.28
N GLN A 107 -4.14 17.56 11.93
CA GLN A 107 -5.24 17.42 10.94
C GLN A 107 -4.92 17.93 9.53
N GLN A 108 -3.67 18.29 9.23
CA GLN A 108 -3.27 18.79 7.93
C GLN A 108 -3.00 17.65 6.94
N SER A 109 -3.26 17.92 5.66
CA SER A 109 -2.78 17.14 4.52
C SER A 109 -1.64 17.88 3.80
N GLN A 110 -0.62 17.13 3.34
CA GLN A 110 0.43 17.64 2.46
C GLN A 110 0.79 16.68 1.33
N PHE A 111 1.00 17.25 0.15
CA PHE A 111 1.52 16.52 -1.00
C PHE A 111 3.05 16.51 -1.01
N VAL A 112 3.63 15.34 -1.25
CA VAL A 112 5.04 15.19 -1.60
C VAL A 112 5.18 14.72 -3.04
N LYS A 113 6.31 15.08 -3.68
CA LYS A 113 6.60 14.73 -5.07
C LYS A 113 8.03 14.24 -5.23
N GLY A 114 8.22 13.24 -6.07
CA GLY A 114 9.51 12.72 -6.50
C GLY A 114 9.58 12.61 -8.02
N THR A 115 10.77 12.82 -8.58
CA THR A 115 11.07 12.58 -10.00
C THR A 115 12.32 11.71 -10.06
N ALA A 116 12.26 10.60 -10.78
CA ALA A 116 13.40 9.71 -10.92
C ALA A 116 14.55 10.37 -11.70
N TYR A 117 15.78 9.96 -11.39
CA TYR A 117 17.00 10.47 -12.02
C TYR A 117 17.14 10.12 -13.51
N GLY A 118 16.42 9.10 -13.99
CA GLY A 118 16.48 8.69 -15.39
C GLY A 118 15.41 7.65 -15.77
N PRO A 119 15.36 7.26 -17.05
CA PRO A 119 14.30 6.41 -17.59
C PRO A 119 14.35 4.96 -17.07
N GLN A 120 15.51 4.52 -16.60
CA GLN A 120 15.73 3.18 -16.04
C GLN A 120 14.90 2.89 -14.77
N ALA A 121 14.39 3.92 -14.08
CA ALA A 121 13.49 3.72 -12.94
C ALA A 121 12.12 3.27 -13.46
N THR A 122 11.73 2.03 -13.15
CA THR A 122 10.45 1.44 -13.54
C THR A 122 9.51 1.23 -12.35
N ASP A 123 10.02 1.36 -11.12
CA ASP A 123 9.22 1.35 -9.91
C ASP A 123 9.85 2.21 -8.80
N PHE A 124 9.16 2.33 -7.65
CA PHE A 124 9.61 3.08 -6.49
C PHE A 124 9.12 2.51 -5.14
N ARG A 125 9.80 2.93 -4.08
CA ARG A 125 9.33 2.90 -2.69
C ARG A 125 9.43 4.29 -2.08
N ILE A 126 8.51 4.61 -1.17
CA ILE A 126 8.62 5.79 -0.30
C ILE A 126 9.14 5.32 1.05
N GLU A 127 10.36 5.72 1.39
CA GLU A 127 10.89 5.47 2.72
C GLU A 127 10.45 6.58 3.67
N LEU A 128 9.96 6.20 4.85
CA LEU A 128 9.34 7.09 5.81
C LEU A 128 9.85 6.82 7.22
N SER A 129 10.02 7.87 7.99
CA SER A 129 10.19 7.82 9.45
C SER A 129 9.59 9.06 10.08
N ALA A 130 9.25 9.01 11.36
CA ALA A 130 8.88 10.19 12.13
C ALA A 130 9.72 10.29 13.40
N GLU A 131 9.91 11.52 13.88
CA GLU A 131 10.37 11.77 15.24
C GLU A 131 9.15 11.89 16.16
N PRO A 132 9.06 11.09 17.24
CA PRO A 132 8.15 11.38 18.33
C PRO A 132 8.50 12.75 18.91
N ARG A 133 7.48 13.59 19.12
CA ARG A 133 7.61 14.87 19.84
C ARG A 133 7.05 14.78 21.24
#